data_AF-A0A7S2PJK3-F1
#
_entry.id   AF-A0A7S2PJK3-F1
#
_cell.length_a   1.000
_cell.length_b   1.000
_cell.length_c   1.000
_cell.angle_alpha   90.00
_cell.angle_beta   90.00
_cell.angle_gamma   90.00
#
_symmetry.space_group_name_H-M   'P 1'
#
loop_
_entity.id
_entity.type
_entity.pdbx_description
1 polymer ?
#
loop_
_entity_poly.entity_id
_entity_poly.type
_entity_poly.pdbx_seq_one_letter_code
_entity_poly.pdbx_strand_id
1 'polypeptide(L)'
;MAAAPGGTGQPGAHGAASSEVAESMSTGLLVSRRPAAVEIRKRSSFETASTVTELSDERGSLPNAGSMSRDGSYSCLAEVSLSEGPASDEQDEAPAECGQPPTVVVTPPTPEGEADTSGDVLMELSTFVRQCSIFSSMGGGGGGSCASSFAGSDARFAEPAQTLIIFDWDDTLFPTTEFSERWRVAIGGGERRPVYEPKCLEQAAQLSEWRQALREYLEQACALSSRCCIITNSRRPWVSDCIERFCPELKELFARPSGPRVIYAGERLPVTRTFRSQCMDLRPVKNRVQDLRCMTAEELEEELTLAKYMAMRSEARSFYSQYPNQSWKNILSIGDMRYERDAVQELSFRRVPHGVEKLRTKALILPTSASLSEITMRLQFSVIMLPAYVAFNGDFDVDLADADDPLLAIGEALGIPELAKLPFSRHAWGRAPPPENDEVASSLAELAVTVHDRLYG
;
A
#
# COMPACT_ATOMS: atom_id res chain seq x y z
N MET A 1 15.07 38.07 -66.61
CA MET A 1 14.72 36.96 -67.53
C MET A 1 13.75 36.07 -66.77
N ALA A 2 12.46 36.43 -66.77
CA ALA A 2 11.41 35.96 -67.70
C ALA A 2 10.94 34.53 -67.33
N ALA A 3 9.67 34.18 -67.18
CA ALA A 3 8.38 34.86 -67.13
C ALA A 3 7.35 33.83 -66.60
N ALA A 4 6.23 34.30 -66.04
CA ALA A 4 5.05 33.51 -65.65
C ALA A 4 4.22 33.09 -66.91
N PRO A 5 2.88 32.87 -66.86
CA PRO A 5 1.99 31.93 -66.12
C PRO A 5 0.96 31.20 -67.06
N GLY A 6 0.03 30.41 -66.49
CA GLY A 6 -1.39 30.47 -66.90
C GLY A 6 -2.09 29.21 -67.47
N GLY A 7 -3.38 29.04 -67.11
CA GLY A 7 -4.40 28.22 -67.79
C GLY A 7 -5.23 27.32 -66.84
N THR A 8 -6.29 27.79 -66.17
CA THR A 8 -7.73 27.83 -66.58
C THR A 8 -8.27 26.61 -67.33
N GLY A 9 -9.28 25.94 -66.74
CA GLY A 9 -10.12 24.94 -67.41
C GLY A 9 -11.17 24.31 -66.49
N GLN A 10 -12.36 24.90 -66.43
CA GLN A 10 -13.61 24.38 -65.84
C GLN A 10 -14.41 23.61 -66.95
N PRO A 11 -15.68 23.21 -66.75
CA PRO A 11 -16.21 21.97 -66.17
C PRO A 11 -16.90 21.04 -67.21
N GLY A 12 -17.33 19.84 -66.81
CA GLY A 12 -18.12 18.95 -67.67
C GLY A 12 -19.03 18.01 -66.89
N ALA A 13 -20.33 18.27 -66.98
CA ALA A 13 -21.43 17.51 -66.40
C ALA A 13 -21.92 16.38 -67.32
N HIS A 14 -22.73 15.47 -66.74
CA HIS A 14 -23.87 14.72 -67.29
C HIS A 14 -23.84 13.18 -67.27
N GLY A 15 -24.99 12.63 -66.83
CA GLY A 15 -25.53 11.29 -67.17
C GLY A 15 -25.35 10.25 -66.06
N ALA A 16 -26.29 9.95 -65.16
CA ALA A 16 -27.73 9.66 -65.22
C ALA A 16 -28.11 8.30 -65.87
N ALA A 17 -29.01 7.60 -65.16
CA ALA A 17 -29.78 6.38 -65.47
C ALA A 17 -29.07 5.03 -65.18
N SER A 18 -29.45 4.21 -64.19
CA SER A 18 -30.76 3.63 -63.77
C SER A 18 -31.12 2.32 -64.48
N SER A 19 -31.10 1.21 -63.72
CA SER A 19 -32.17 0.20 -63.59
C SER A 19 -31.70 -0.85 -62.55
N GLU A 20 -32.26 -0.90 -61.34
CA GLU A 20 -33.41 -1.74 -60.96
C GLU A 20 -33.33 -3.19 -61.46
N VAL A 21 -33.29 -4.17 -60.53
CA VAL A 21 -34.42 -5.08 -60.20
C VAL A 21 -34.16 -5.73 -58.82
N ALA A 22 -35.17 -5.61 -57.93
CA ALA A 22 -35.75 -6.53 -56.93
C ALA A 22 -34.94 -7.76 -56.43
N GLU A 23 -35.11 -8.36 -55.25
CA GLU A 23 -36.06 -8.32 -54.14
C GLU A 23 -35.47 -9.32 -53.11
N SER A 24 -35.67 -9.11 -51.80
CA SER A 24 -36.05 -10.16 -50.83
C SER A 24 -35.81 -9.67 -49.41
N MET A 25 -36.92 -9.32 -48.76
CA MET A 25 -37.01 -9.13 -47.33
C MET A 25 -36.75 -10.44 -46.58
N SER A 26 -35.93 -10.39 -45.53
CA SER A 26 -36.06 -11.33 -44.41
C SER A 26 -35.89 -10.57 -43.11
N THR A 27 -37.01 -10.45 -42.40
CA THR A 27 -37.17 -9.90 -41.06
C THR A 27 -36.56 -10.84 -40.02
N GLY A 28 -35.43 -10.45 -39.44
CA GLY A 28 -34.85 -11.09 -38.25
C GLY A 28 -35.19 -10.29 -37.00
N LEU A 29 -36.13 -10.79 -36.20
CA LEU A 29 -36.40 -10.34 -34.82
C LEU A 29 -35.12 -10.47 -33.97
N LEU A 30 -34.58 -9.35 -33.48
CA LEU A 30 -33.61 -9.38 -32.38
C LEU A 30 -34.35 -9.47 -31.04
N VAL A 31 -34.43 -10.68 -30.51
CA VAL A 31 -34.88 -10.95 -29.14
C VAL A 31 -33.79 -10.46 -28.17
N SER A 32 -34.09 -9.36 -27.50
CA SER A 32 -33.37 -8.84 -26.33
C SER A 32 -33.40 -9.88 -25.19
N ARG A 33 -32.34 -10.68 -25.05
CA ARG A 33 -32.12 -11.51 -23.86
C ARG A 33 -31.55 -10.64 -22.74
N ARG A 34 -32.41 -10.34 -21.76
CA ARG A 34 -31.99 -9.87 -20.43
C ARG A 34 -31.19 -10.99 -19.74
N PRO A 35 -30.04 -10.72 -19.10
CA PRO A 35 -29.44 -11.69 -18.20
C PRO A 35 -30.34 -11.85 -16.96
N ALA A 36 -30.55 -13.10 -16.58
CA ALA A 36 -31.36 -13.50 -15.45
C ALA A 36 -30.79 -12.94 -14.14
N ALA A 37 -31.68 -12.36 -13.33
CA ALA A 37 -31.38 -12.02 -11.94
C ALA A 37 -31.02 -13.31 -11.19
N VAL A 38 -29.82 -13.36 -10.62
CA VAL A 38 -29.44 -14.40 -9.66
C VAL A 38 -30.14 -14.07 -8.35
N GLU A 39 -31.19 -14.85 -8.07
CA GLU A 39 -31.94 -14.83 -6.82
C GLU A 39 -31.04 -15.42 -5.71
N ILE A 40 -30.43 -14.54 -4.91
CA ILE A 40 -29.67 -14.93 -3.71
C ILE A 40 -30.69 -15.40 -2.66
N ARG A 41 -30.93 -16.71 -2.67
CA ARG A 41 -31.71 -17.41 -1.66
C ARG A 41 -30.95 -17.38 -0.33
N LYS A 42 -31.43 -16.56 0.61
CA LYS A 42 -30.98 -16.58 2.00
C LYS A 42 -31.10 -18.00 2.56
N ARG A 43 -29.97 -18.66 2.82
CA ARG A 43 -29.97 -19.90 3.61
C ARG A 43 -29.97 -19.54 5.09
N SER A 44 -31.13 -19.80 5.67
CA SER A 44 -31.44 -19.94 7.08
C SER A 44 -30.58 -21.04 7.73
N SER A 45 -30.07 -20.73 8.93
CA SER A 45 -29.96 -21.59 10.11
C SER A 45 -29.51 -23.04 9.90
N PHE A 46 -28.28 -23.35 10.32
CA PHE A 46 -27.87 -24.73 10.62
C PHE A 46 -28.33 -25.06 12.04
N GLU A 47 -29.38 -25.88 12.14
CA GLU A 47 -29.69 -26.67 13.33
C GLU A 47 -28.87 -27.97 13.27
N THR A 48 -28.26 -28.28 14.41
CA THR A 48 -27.55 -29.52 14.73
C THR A 48 -28.50 -30.72 14.77
N ALA A 49 -28.17 -31.80 14.06
CA ALA A 49 -28.64 -33.13 14.40
C ALA A 49 -27.55 -34.17 14.08
N SER A 50 -27.06 -34.81 15.13
CA SER A 50 -26.24 -36.01 15.09
C SER A 50 -26.97 -37.14 14.39
N THR A 51 -26.28 -37.89 13.53
CA THR A 51 -26.61 -39.30 13.32
C THR A 51 -25.35 -40.06 12.95
N VAL A 52 -25.02 -41.02 13.81
CA VAL A 52 -23.97 -42.01 13.67
C VAL A 52 -24.38 -43.00 12.57
N THR A 53 -23.48 -43.28 11.63
CA THR A 53 -23.55 -44.54 10.88
C THR A 53 -22.13 -44.97 10.51
N GLU A 54 -21.73 -46.11 11.06
CA GLU A 54 -20.55 -46.88 10.68
C GLU A 54 -20.61 -47.25 9.20
N LEU A 55 -19.44 -47.29 8.53
CA LEU A 55 -19.14 -48.21 7.41
C LEU A 55 -17.64 -48.15 7.07
N SER A 56 -16.96 -49.21 7.51
CA SER A 56 -15.96 -50.05 6.84
C SER A 56 -14.91 -49.46 5.87
N ASP A 57 -13.65 -49.71 6.27
CA ASP A 57 -12.46 -50.04 5.49
C ASP A 57 -12.59 -50.17 3.97
N GLU A 58 -11.79 -49.37 3.24
CA GLU A 58 -10.97 -49.88 2.12
C GLU A 58 -9.64 -49.10 2.04
N ARG A 59 -8.53 -49.84 2.10
CA ARG A 59 -7.17 -49.37 1.92
C ARG A 59 -6.86 -49.23 0.43
N GLY A 60 -6.47 -48.03 0.00
CA GLY A 60 -5.89 -47.78 -1.31
C GLY A 60 -4.66 -46.89 -1.20
N SER A 61 -3.48 -47.49 -1.31
CA SER A 61 -2.18 -46.81 -1.37
C SER A 61 -2.03 -46.01 -2.67
N LEU A 62 -1.59 -44.75 -2.57
CA LEU A 62 -1.03 -43.98 -3.68
C LEU A 62 0.23 -43.21 -3.23
N PRO A 63 1.16 -42.89 -4.17
CA PRO A 63 2.56 -42.66 -3.87
C PRO A 63 2.95 -41.19 -3.66
N ASN A 64 4.03 -41.03 -2.89
CA ASN A 64 5.00 -39.93 -2.82
C ASN A 64 4.77 -38.73 -3.77
N ALA A 65 4.38 -37.60 -3.19
CA ALA A 65 4.56 -36.26 -3.76
C ALA A 65 5.74 -35.56 -3.08
N GLY A 66 6.61 -34.98 -3.90
CA GLY A 66 7.92 -34.47 -3.53
C GLY A 66 7.90 -33.21 -2.65
N SER A 67 8.92 -33.16 -1.79
CA SER A 67 9.73 -32.00 -1.40
C SER A 67 9.33 -30.66 -2.05
N MET A 68 8.50 -29.87 -1.37
CA MET A 68 8.47 -28.41 -1.53
C MET A 68 9.46 -27.80 -0.53
N SER A 69 10.42 -27.03 -1.06
CA SER A 69 11.35 -26.21 -0.29
C SER A 69 10.59 -25.25 0.60
N ARG A 70 10.89 -25.29 1.90
CA ARG A 70 10.46 -24.35 2.92
C ARG A 70 11.58 -23.34 3.14
N ASP A 71 11.49 -22.19 2.49
CA ASP A 71 12.26 -21.00 2.89
C ASP A 71 11.26 -19.86 3.13
N GLY A 72 10.80 -19.79 4.38
CA GLY A 72 9.96 -18.72 4.91
C GLY A 72 10.50 -18.36 6.29
N SER A 73 11.63 -17.65 6.32
CA SER A 73 12.27 -17.18 7.54
C SER A 73 11.51 -15.95 8.06
N TYR A 74 10.65 -16.13 9.06
CA TYR A 74 10.04 -15.03 9.81
C TYR A 74 11.09 -14.43 10.76
N SER A 75 11.88 -13.49 10.24
CA SER A 75 13.02 -12.82 10.90
C SER A 75 12.68 -11.35 11.24
N CYS A 76 11.48 -11.06 11.75
CA CYS A 76 11.10 -9.67 12.07
C CYS A 76 10.33 -9.48 13.39
N LEU A 77 10.41 -10.45 14.31
CA LEU A 77 10.13 -10.15 15.71
C LEU A 77 11.47 -9.95 16.43
N ALA A 78 11.76 -8.70 16.78
CA ALA A 78 12.93 -8.31 17.55
C ALA A 78 13.19 -9.31 18.70
N GLU A 79 14.29 -10.07 18.58
CA GLU A 79 14.77 -10.92 19.64
C GLU A 79 15.11 -10.04 20.86
N VAL A 80 14.29 -10.13 21.91
CA VAL A 80 14.70 -9.67 23.24
C VAL A 80 15.63 -10.75 23.79
N SER A 81 16.93 -10.61 23.53
CA SER A 81 17.96 -11.42 24.18
C SER A 81 18.07 -11.01 25.64
N LEU A 82 17.50 -11.81 26.54
CA LEU A 82 17.87 -11.80 27.96
C LEU A 82 19.05 -12.76 28.13
N SER A 83 20.27 -12.22 28.18
CA SER A 83 21.45 -12.96 28.59
C SER A 83 21.62 -12.85 30.11
N GLU A 84 21.25 -13.89 30.85
CA GLU A 84 21.80 -14.15 32.18
C GLU A 84 23.13 -14.89 31.98
N GLY A 85 24.24 -14.23 32.31
CA GLY A 85 25.58 -14.82 32.36
C GLY A 85 26.10 -14.81 33.80
N PRO A 86 26.77 -15.89 34.26
CA PRO A 86 27.20 -16.01 35.64
C PRO A 86 28.46 -15.18 35.91
N ALA A 87 28.57 -14.71 37.15
CA ALA A 87 29.76 -14.08 37.68
C ALA A 87 30.92 -15.09 37.74
N SER A 88 32.05 -14.74 37.12
CA SER A 88 33.35 -15.33 37.43
C SER A 88 34.38 -14.22 37.53
N ASP A 89 35.05 -14.23 38.69
CA ASP A 89 36.26 -13.51 39.03
C ASP A 89 37.34 -13.66 37.95
N GLU A 90 38.00 -12.57 37.57
CA GLU A 90 39.35 -12.62 37.04
C GLU A 90 40.15 -11.36 37.40
N GLN A 91 41.45 -11.60 37.59
CA GLN A 91 42.41 -10.84 38.36
C GLN A 91 43.13 -9.74 37.56
N ASP A 92 43.74 -8.83 38.32
CA ASP A 92 44.69 -7.79 37.92
C ASP A 92 45.73 -8.20 36.86
N GLU A 93 45.86 -7.39 35.80
CA GLU A 93 47.16 -7.03 35.20
C GLU A 93 47.13 -5.59 34.62
N ALA A 94 48.25 -4.88 34.83
CA ALA A 94 48.49 -3.48 34.54
C ALA A 94 48.76 -3.18 33.04
N PRO A 95 48.68 -1.90 32.59
CA PRO A 95 48.59 -1.58 31.16
C PRO A 95 49.96 -1.41 30.47
N ALA A 96 50.07 -1.96 29.26
CA ALA A 96 51.12 -1.65 28.31
C ALA A 96 50.72 -0.45 27.43
N GLU A 97 51.62 0.52 27.32
CA GLU A 97 51.52 1.71 26.47
C GLU A 97 51.31 1.35 25.00
N CYS A 98 50.28 1.94 24.38
CA CYS A 98 50.04 1.85 22.93
C CYS A 98 50.13 3.24 22.32
N GLY A 99 51.02 3.39 21.34
CA GLY A 99 51.31 4.63 20.63
C GLY A 99 50.13 5.18 19.85
N GLN A 100 50.09 6.51 19.74
CA GLN A 100 49.09 7.25 18.95
C GLN A 100 49.19 6.92 17.46
N PRO A 101 48.07 6.66 16.76
CA PRO A 101 48.06 6.62 15.30
C PRO A 101 48.10 8.04 14.69
N PRO A 102 48.60 8.19 13.45
CA PRO A 102 48.75 9.49 12.82
C PRO A 102 47.41 10.12 12.46
N THR A 103 47.25 11.38 12.84
CA THR A 103 46.13 12.25 12.47
C THR A 103 46.15 12.50 10.96
N VAL A 104 45.22 11.88 10.22
CA VAL A 104 44.96 12.22 8.82
C VAL A 104 44.05 13.44 8.79
N VAL A 105 44.63 14.60 8.50
CA VAL A 105 43.89 15.85 8.25
C VAL A 105 43.27 15.74 6.86
N VAL A 106 41.97 15.45 6.79
CA VAL A 106 41.19 15.56 5.56
C VAL A 106 40.80 17.02 5.38
N THR A 107 41.43 17.70 4.42
CA THR A 107 41.00 19.02 3.95
C THR A 107 39.69 18.90 3.17
N PRO A 108 38.71 19.79 3.39
CA PRO A 108 37.45 19.78 2.65
C PRO A 108 37.69 20.16 1.18
N PRO A 109 37.01 19.51 0.22
CA PRO A 109 37.03 19.92 -1.18
C PRO A 109 36.28 21.25 -1.34
N THR A 110 36.90 22.17 -2.08
CA THR A 110 36.27 23.39 -2.59
C THR A 110 35.10 23.07 -3.52
N PRO A 111 33.94 23.75 -3.39
CA PRO A 111 32.79 23.49 -4.24
C PRO A 111 32.93 24.30 -5.54
N GLU A 112 33.47 23.67 -6.57
CA GLU A 112 33.29 24.13 -7.95
C GLU A 112 32.79 22.94 -8.78
N GLY A 113 31.57 23.04 -9.29
CA GLY A 113 31.11 22.23 -10.42
C GLY A 113 29.85 21.40 -10.18
N GLU A 114 28.83 21.76 -10.95
CA GLU A 114 27.61 21.00 -11.29
C GLU A 114 26.50 20.95 -10.24
N ALA A 115 25.52 21.84 -10.42
CA ALA A 115 24.23 21.77 -9.75
C ALA A 115 23.46 20.54 -10.26
N ASP A 116 23.15 19.63 -9.35
CA ASP A 116 22.33 18.44 -9.58
C ASP A 116 20.89 18.86 -9.92
N THR A 117 20.53 18.77 -11.21
CA THR A 117 19.21 19.17 -11.75
C THR A 117 18.10 18.14 -11.48
N SER A 118 18.44 16.98 -10.94
CA SER A 118 17.49 15.88 -10.72
C SER A 118 16.44 16.22 -9.65
N GLY A 119 16.83 17.02 -8.65
CA GLY A 119 15.93 17.47 -7.57
C GLY A 119 14.84 18.44 -8.01
N ASP A 120 15.09 19.22 -9.06
CA ASP A 120 14.15 20.24 -9.54
C ASP A 120 12.93 19.62 -10.25
N VAL A 121 13.13 18.50 -10.97
CA VAL A 121 12.04 17.82 -11.71
C VAL A 121 11.02 17.18 -10.75
N LEU A 122 11.48 16.56 -9.66
CA LEU A 122 10.58 16.02 -8.64
C LEU A 122 9.84 17.13 -7.88
N MET A 123 10.49 18.27 -7.63
CA MET A 123 9.84 19.47 -7.10
C MET A 123 8.74 19.99 -8.04
N GLU A 124 8.99 20.06 -9.35
CA GLU A 124 7.98 20.47 -10.33
C GLU A 124 6.81 19.47 -10.42
N LEU A 125 7.08 18.17 -10.41
CA LEU A 125 6.04 17.13 -10.37
C LEU A 125 5.22 17.20 -9.08
N SER A 126 5.87 17.41 -7.92
CA SER A 126 5.16 17.60 -6.65
C SER A 126 4.28 18.85 -6.67
N THR A 127 4.75 19.92 -7.34
CA THR A 127 3.99 21.16 -7.51
C THR A 127 2.82 20.96 -8.46
N PHE A 128 3.02 20.22 -9.55
CA PHE A 128 1.97 19.84 -10.49
C PHE A 128 0.88 19.00 -9.82
N VAL A 129 1.26 17.94 -9.09
CA VAL A 129 0.31 17.08 -8.33
C VAL A 129 -0.44 17.88 -7.27
N ARG A 130 0.24 18.80 -6.57
CA ARG A 130 -0.40 19.72 -5.59
C ARG A 130 -1.38 20.68 -6.27
N GLN A 131 -1.05 21.22 -7.44
CA GLN A 131 -1.94 22.10 -8.19
C GLN A 131 -3.21 21.35 -8.65
N CYS A 132 -3.10 20.10 -9.10
CA CYS A 132 -4.26 19.28 -9.48
C CYS A 132 -5.22 19.02 -8.29
N SER A 133 -4.68 18.87 -7.08
CA SER A 133 -5.48 18.66 -5.87
C SER A 133 -6.25 19.93 -5.44
N ILE A 134 -5.71 21.13 -5.69
CA ILE A 134 -6.34 22.40 -5.31
C ILE A 134 -7.56 22.74 -6.18
N PHE A 135 -7.56 22.39 -7.47
CA PHE A 135 -8.66 22.70 -8.39
C PHE A 135 -9.98 21.98 -8.07
N SER A 136 -9.94 20.88 -7.32
CA SER A 136 -11.14 20.13 -6.93
C SER A 136 -11.98 20.81 -5.83
N SER A 137 -11.45 21.86 -5.17
CA SER A 137 -12.10 22.48 -4.01
C SER A 137 -12.98 23.71 -4.32
N MET A 138 -13.08 24.17 -5.57
CA MET A 138 -13.70 25.48 -5.89
C MET A 138 -15.10 25.46 -6.53
N GLY A 139 -15.76 24.31 -6.69
CA GLY A 139 -17.10 24.24 -7.30
C GLY A 139 -18.22 23.90 -6.31
N GLY A 140 -19.03 24.88 -5.87
CA GLY A 140 -20.24 24.52 -5.10
C GLY A 140 -21.06 25.63 -4.43
N GLY A 141 -21.24 26.80 -5.05
CA GLY A 141 -22.18 27.82 -4.58
C GLY A 141 -23.47 27.80 -5.40
N GLY A 142 -24.49 27.05 -4.97
CA GLY A 142 -25.80 27.04 -5.64
C GLY A 142 -26.88 26.36 -4.81
N GLY A 143 -27.79 27.16 -4.25
CA GLY A 143 -28.87 26.70 -3.38
C GLY A 143 -30.04 26.04 -4.11
N GLY A 144 -30.68 25.09 -3.42
CA GLY A 144 -32.08 24.70 -3.65
C GLY A 144 -32.31 23.25 -4.10
N SER A 145 -32.75 22.39 -3.15
CA SER A 145 -33.75 21.31 -3.29
C SER A 145 -33.39 20.08 -2.43
N CYS A 146 -34.34 19.60 -1.61
CA CYS A 146 -34.14 18.59 -0.56
C CYS A 146 -34.36 17.14 -0.99
N ALA A 147 -34.66 16.87 -2.27
CA ALA A 147 -34.89 15.51 -2.78
C ALA A 147 -33.70 14.89 -3.54
N SER A 148 -32.58 15.63 -3.69
CA SER A 148 -31.36 15.18 -4.39
C SER A 148 -30.22 14.72 -3.45
N SER A 149 -30.46 14.63 -2.14
CA SER A 149 -29.41 14.54 -1.11
C SER A 149 -28.62 13.22 -1.10
N PHE A 150 -29.22 12.09 -1.50
CA PHE A 150 -28.52 10.80 -1.49
C PHE A 150 -27.51 10.64 -2.63
N ALA A 151 -27.88 11.04 -3.85
CA ALA A 151 -27.01 10.94 -5.03
C ALA A 151 -25.75 11.83 -4.91
N GLY A 152 -25.88 13.02 -4.32
CA GLY A 152 -24.74 13.90 -4.06
C GLY A 152 -23.83 13.45 -2.91
N SER A 153 -24.30 12.56 -2.03
CA SER A 153 -23.46 12.05 -0.94
C SER A 153 -22.46 11.00 -1.41
N ASP A 154 -22.85 10.20 -2.42
CA ASP A 154 -22.03 9.14 -2.98
C ASP A 154 -20.93 9.71 -3.87
N ALA A 155 -21.17 10.79 -4.60
CA ALA A 155 -20.15 11.48 -5.42
C ALA A 155 -18.95 12.02 -4.62
N ARG A 156 -19.08 12.18 -3.31
CA ARG A 156 -18.06 12.76 -2.42
C ARG A 156 -17.26 11.73 -1.63
N PHE A 157 -17.25 10.47 -2.05
CA PHE A 157 -16.52 9.40 -1.35
C PHE A 157 -15.01 9.64 -1.29
N ALA A 158 -14.45 10.33 -2.29
CA ALA A 158 -13.03 10.62 -2.42
C ALA A 158 -12.58 11.88 -1.64
N GLU A 159 -13.51 12.64 -1.03
CA GLU A 159 -13.12 13.81 -0.23
C GLU A 159 -12.25 13.39 0.98
N PRO A 160 -11.30 14.23 1.42
CA PRO A 160 -10.43 13.89 2.54
C PRO A 160 -11.18 13.54 3.84
N ALA A 161 -12.33 14.18 4.09
CA ALA A 161 -13.18 13.90 5.24
C ALA A 161 -13.97 12.58 5.16
N GLN A 162 -13.92 11.91 4.01
CA GLN A 162 -14.67 10.69 3.71
C GLN A 162 -13.76 9.50 3.36
N THR A 163 -12.46 9.74 3.20
CA THR A 163 -11.45 8.73 2.88
C THR A 163 -10.60 8.43 4.10
N LEU A 164 -10.52 7.16 4.50
CA LEU A 164 -9.58 6.65 5.49
C LEU A 164 -8.43 5.94 4.75
N ILE A 165 -7.19 6.38 4.98
CA ILE A 165 -5.99 5.75 4.41
C ILE A 165 -5.23 5.06 5.52
N ILE A 166 -4.89 3.79 5.31
CA ILE A 166 -4.17 2.92 6.23
C ILE A 166 -2.93 2.40 5.54
N PHE A 167 -1.78 2.57 6.20
CA PHE A 167 -0.49 2.02 5.81
C PHE A 167 0.00 1.04 6.86
N ASP A 168 0.68 -0.02 6.45
CA ASP A 168 1.67 -0.65 7.33
C ASP A 168 2.96 0.19 7.39
N TRP A 169 3.85 -0.13 8.34
CA TRP A 169 5.14 0.53 8.48
C TRP A 169 6.30 -0.32 7.95
N ASP A 170 6.41 -1.56 8.42
CA ASP A 170 7.59 -2.41 8.25
C ASP A 170 7.63 -2.99 6.84
N ASP A 171 8.72 -2.79 6.11
CA ASP A 171 8.91 -3.13 4.67
C ASP A 171 7.85 -2.56 3.69
N THR A 172 6.90 -1.79 4.20
CA THR A 172 5.92 -1.00 3.43
C THR A 172 6.40 0.45 3.24
N LEU A 173 6.63 1.17 4.34
CA LEU A 173 7.11 2.56 4.34
C LEU A 173 8.57 2.65 4.80
N PHE A 174 8.93 1.81 5.76
CA PHE A 174 10.23 1.76 6.38
C PHE A 174 10.94 0.46 6.00
N PRO A 175 12.16 0.52 5.45
CA PRO A 175 12.85 -0.63 4.87
C PRO A 175 13.55 -1.46 5.97
N THR A 176 12.75 -2.09 6.83
CA THR A 176 13.19 -2.86 8.00
C THR A 176 14.18 -3.94 7.58
N THR A 177 13.86 -4.75 6.56
CA THR A 177 14.72 -5.83 6.07
C THR A 177 16.04 -5.31 5.50
N GLU A 178 16.01 -4.20 4.75
CA GLU A 178 17.24 -3.60 4.22
C GLU A 178 18.18 -3.18 5.35
N PHE A 179 17.65 -2.48 6.35
CA PHE A 179 18.48 -2.01 7.46
C PHE A 179 18.97 -3.16 8.34
N SER A 180 18.14 -4.16 8.66
CA SER A 180 18.49 -5.21 9.62
C SER A 180 19.37 -6.29 8.99
N GLU A 181 18.99 -6.78 7.81
CA GLU A 181 19.61 -7.97 7.22
C GLU A 181 20.74 -7.60 6.27
N ARG A 182 20.52 -6.60 5.40
CA ARG A 182 21.48 -6.23 4.35
C ARG A 182 22.54 -5.28 4.89
N TRP A 183 22.14 -4.20 5.56
CA TRP A 183 23.08 -3.21 6.10
C TRP A 183 23.61 -3.58 7.49
N ARG A 184 23.00 -4.59 8.13
CA ARG A 184 23.34 -5.09 9.48
C ARG A 184 23.36 -3.97 10.50
N VAL A 185 22.41 -3.05 10.38
CA VAL A 185 22.16 -2.00 11.34
C VAL A 185 21.30 -2.61 12.44
N ALA A 186 21.80 -2.66 13.66
CA ALA A 186 20.96 -3.04 14.77
C ALA A 186 19.82 -2.02 14.87
N ILE A 187 18.56 -2.40 14.67
CA ILE A 187 17.42 -1.47 14.62
C ILE A 187 16.63 -1.40 15.94
N GLY A 188 16.76 -2.40 16.82
CA GLY A 188 16.11 -2.42 18.15
C GLY A 188 17.07 -2.21 19.32
N GLY A 189 16.51 -1.94 20.51
CA GLY A 189 17.23 -1.79 21.78
C GLY A 189 16.89 -0.46 22.45
N GLY A 190 16.31 -0.49 23.66
CA GLY A 190 15.67 0.65 24.33
C GLY A 190 16.58 1.81 24.77
N GLU A 191 17.84 1.83 24.35
CA GLU A 191 18.73 2.98 24.53
C GLU A 191 18.59 3.92 23.34
N ARG A 192 18.53 5.24 23.60
CA ARG A 192 18.51 6.26 22.55
C ARG A 192 19.76 6.13 21.70
N ARG A 193 19.59 5.59 20.49
CA ARG A 193 20.66 5.52 19.51
C ARG A 193 20.80 6.86 18.79
N PRO A 194 22.02 7.27 18.44
CA PRO A 194 22.22 8.46 17.61
C PRO A 194 21.54 8.27 16.24
N VAL A 195 21.33 9.39 15.55
CA VAL A 195 20.92 9.40 14.14
C VAL A 195 21.85 8.46 13.36
N TYR A 196 21.27 7.64 12.50
CA TYR A 196 22.04 6.71 11.70
C TYR A 196 22.95 7.47 10.73
N GLU A 197 24.25 7.22 10.84
CA GLU A 197 25.26 7.73 9.93
C GLU A 197 25.54 6.68 8.84
N PRO A 198 25.28 7.00 7.56
CA PRO A 198 25.60 6.12 6.44
C PRO A 198 27.09 5.78 6.39
N LYS A 199 27.44 4.55 6.02
CA LYS A 199 28.85 4.09 5.99
C LYS A 199 29.59 4.54 4.73
N CYS A 200 28.87 4.90 3.68
CA CYS A 200 29.42 5.35 2.40
C CYS A 200 28.51 6.39 1.73
N LEU A 201 29.04 7.04 0.69
CA LEU A 201 28.32 8.05 -0.09
C LEU A 201 27.05 7.48 -0.76
N GLU A 202 27.11 6.25 -1.25
CA GLU A 202 25.97 5.58 -1.88
C GLU A 202 24.81 5.38 -0.89
N GLN A 203 25.08 4.86 0.32
CA GLN A 203 24.07 4.74 1.36
C GLN A 203 23.50 6.11 1.76
N ALA A 204 24.34 7.16 1.80
CA ALA A 204 23.89 8.50 2.10
C ALA A 204 22.93 9.05 1.04
N ALA A 205 23.24 8.83 -0.24
CA ALA A 205 22.38 9.22 -1.36
C ALA A 205 21.03 8.46 -1.31
N GLN A 206 21.06 7.13 -1.24
CA GLN A 206 19.83 6.32 -1.18
C GLN A 206 18.95 6.69 0.02
N LEU A 207 19.56 6.94 1.20
CA LEU A 207 18.82 7.33 2.39
C LEU A 207 18.19 8.72 2.22
N SER A 208 18.88 9.66 1.57
CA SER A 208 18.35 10.99 1.26
C SER A 208 17.15 10.92 0.31
N GLU A 209 17.24 10.13 -0.76
CA GLU A 209 16.15 9.94 -1.72
C GLU A 209 14.93 9.27 -1.09
N TRP A 210 15.14 8.20 -0.31
CA TRP A 210 14.06 7.53 0.42
C TRP A 210 13.34 8.48 1.38
N ARG A 211 14.09 9.28 2.15
CA ARG A 211 13.53 10.28 3.08
C ARG A 211 12.62 11.27 2.37
N GLN A 212 13.07 11.77 1.21
CA GLN A 212 12.31 12.71 0.41
C GLN A 212 11.04 12.06 -0.16
N ALA A 213 11.17 10.87 -0.75
CA ALA A 213 10.03 10.13 -1.31
C ALA A 213 9.00 9.77 -0.22
N LEU A 214 9.45 9.36 0.97
CA LEU A 214 8.57 9.06 2.11
C LEU A 214 7.85 10.32 2.61
N ARG A 215 8.54 11.45 2.69
CA ARG A 215 7.92 12.75 3.04
C ARG A 215 6.81 13.09 2.07
N GLU A 216 7.11 13.11 0.78
CA GLU A 216 6.17 13.48 -0.28
C GLU A 216 4.95 12.56 -0.28
N TYR A 217 5.18 11.26 -0.12
CA TYR A 217 4.12 10.27 -0.08
C TYR A 217 3.17 10.47 1.12
N LEU A 218 3.72 10.66 2.32
CA LEU A 218 2.90 10.91 3.51
C LEU A 218 2.19 12.27 3.47
N GLU A 219 2.83 13.30 2.92
CA GLU A 219 2.17 14.60 2.70
C GLU A 219 1.01 14.47 1.71
N GLN A 220 1.18 13.73 0.62
CA GLN A 220 0.12 13.46 -0.35
C GLN A 220 -1.03 12.66 0.27
N ALA A 221 -0.73 11.64 1.08
CA ALA A 221 -1.73 10.87 1.80
C ALA A 221 -2.53 11.74 2.78
N CYS A 222 -1.87 12.62 3.53
CA CYS A 222 -2.51 13.59 4.43
C CYS A 222 -3.31 14.66 3.68
N ALA A 223 -2.98 14.99 2.43
CA ALA A 223 -3.78 15.87 1.59
C ALA A 223 -5.07 15.18 1.11
N LEU A 224 -5.00 13.88 0.81
CA LEU A 224 -6.12 13.08 0.30
C LEU A 224 -7.02 12.49 1.41
N SER A 225 -6.58 12.54 2.66
CA SER A 225 -7.33 12.00 3.81
C SER A 225 -7.08 12.83 5.07
N SER A 226 -8.16 13.21 5.76
CA SER A 226 -8.05 13.82 7.10
C SER A 226 -7.71 12.80 8.20
N ARG A 227 -7.61 11.51 7.84
CA ARG A 227 -7.24 10.41 8.73
C ARG A 227 -6.30 9.44 8.00
N CYS A 228 -5.04 9.84 7.88
CA CYS A 228 -3.95 8.95 7.49
C CYS A 228 -3.45 8.18 8.73
N CYS A 229 -3.50 6.85 8.69
CA CYS A 229 -3.12 5.97 9.79
C CYS A 229 -1.98 5.04 9.36
N ILE A 230 -0.93 4.95 10.16
CA ILE A 230 0.09 3.91 10.10
C ILE A 230 -0.26 2.89 11.18
N ILE A 231 -0.67 1.68 10.79
CA ILE A 231 -1.04 0.61 11.71
C ILE A 231 0.01 -0.49 11.58
N THR A 232 0.85 -0.68 12.60
CA THR A 232 1.94 -1.67 12.60
C THR A 232 1.71 -2.76 13.65
N ASN A 233 2.17 -3.98 13.38
CA ASN A 233 2.22 -5.08 14.36
C ASN A 233 3.44 -5.00 15.30
N SER A 234 4.36 -4.07 15.06
CA SER A 234 5.48 -3.78 15.95
C SER A 234 5.03 -3.26 17.32
N ARG A 235 5.97 -3.16 18.26
CA ARG A 235 5.71 -2.64 19.61
C ARG A 235 6.13 -1.18 19.72
N ARG A 236 5.44 -0.41 20.55
CA ARG A 236 5.88 0.94 20.92
C ARG A 236 7.26 0.89 21.62
N PRO A 237 8.19 1.82 21.32
CA PRO A 237 8.08 3.03 20.49
C PRO A 237 8.66 2.89 19.07
N TRP A 238 8.59 1.69 18.46
CA TRP A 238 9.27 1.34 17.20
C TRP A 238 9.24 2.42 16.11
N VAL A 239 8.06 2.91 15.72
CA VAL A 239 7.94 3.87 14.60
C VAL A 239 8.59 5.20 14.95
N SER A 240 8.39 5.69 16.17
CA SER A 240 9.04 6.93 16.62
C SER A 240 10.55 6.76 16.65
N ASP A 241 11.06 5.64 17.17
CA ASP A 241 12.50 5.37 17.23
C ASP A 241 13.11 5.30 15.82
N CYS A 242 12.40 4.69 14.86
CA CYS A 242 12.79 4.68 13.46
C CYS A 242 12.88 6.09 12.88
N ILE A 243 11.86 6.94 13.14
CA ILE A 243 11.86 8.34 12.68
C ILE A 243 13.02 9.11 13.31
N GLU A 244 13.22 9.01 14.62
CA GLU A 244 14.30 9.75 15.29
C GLU A 244 15.68 9.42 14.73
N ARG A 245 15.85 8.16 14.34
CA ARG A 245 17.14 7.65 13.92
C ARG A 245 17.40 7.76 12.44
N PHE A 246 16.42 7.46 11.59
CA PHE A 246 16.64 7.30 10.16
C PHE A 246 16.07 8.44 9.33
N CYS A 247 15.10 9.20 9.81
CA CYS A 247 14.47 10.31 9.08
C CYS A 247 13.94 11.40 10.03
N PRO A 248 14.82 12.02 10.87
CA PRO A 248 14.42 12.94 11.93
C PRO A 248 13.66 14.18 11.42
N GLU A 249 13.85 14.55 10.16
CA GLU A 249 13.13 15.62 9.49
C GLU A 249 11.62 15.34 9.32
N LEU A 250 11.17 14.08 9.43
CA LEU A 250 9.75 13.73 9.44
C LEU A 250 9.06 13.97 10.80
N LYS A 251 9.81 14.25 11.88
CA LYS A 251 9.23 14.49 13.22
C LYS A 251 8.16 15.58 13.18
N GLU A 252 8.42 16.66 12.45
CA GLU A 252 7.47 17.77 12.31
C GLU A 252 6.18 17.33 11.61
N LEU A 253 6.28 16.49 10.57
CA LEU A 253 5.12 15.98 9.84
C LEU A 253 4.23 15.13 10.77
N PHE A 254 4.82 14.25 11.56
CA PHE A 254 4.10 13.38 12.52
C PHE A 254 3.54 14.16 13.73
N ALA A 255 4.14 15.30 14.09
CA ALA A 255 3.65 16.14 15.17
C ALA A 255 2.42 16.99 14.78
N ARG A 256 2.16 17.18 13.48
CA ARG A 256 1.02 17.96 13.00
C ARG A 256 -0.31 17.26 13.35
N PRO A 257 -1.37 18.00 13.72
CA PRO A 257 -2.70 17.42 13.94
C PRO A 257 -3.28 16.69 12.72
N SER A 258 -2.91 17.15 11.52
CA SER A 258 -3.25 16.55 10.23
C SER A 258 -2.21 15.55 9.71
N GLY A 259 -1.15 15.29 10.49
CA GLY A 259 -0.10 14.35 10.13
C GLY A 259 -0.54 12.89 10.29
N PRO A 260 0.31 11.93 9.85
CA PRO A 260 0.03 10.51 10.01
C PRO A 260 -0.09 10.12 11.48
N ARG A 261 -1.08 9.28 11.81
CA ARG A 261 -1.28 8.73 13.15
C ARG A 261 -0.71 7.33 13.25
N VAL A 262 0.12 7.07 14.25
CA VAL A 262 0.68 5.73 14.49
C VAL A 262 -0.17 4.95 15.48
N ILE A 263 -0.62 3.76 15.08
CA ILE A 263 -1.35 2.80 15.90
C ILE A 263 -0.56 1.49 15.97
N TYR A 264 -0.27 1.03 17.17
CA TYR A 264 0.34 -0.27 17.39
C TYR A 264 -0.77 -1.32 17.57
N ALA A 265 -0.92 -2.20 16.59
CA ALA A 265 -2.06 -3.11 16.48
C ALA A 265 -2.19 -4.05 17.69
N GLY A 266 -1.06 -4.54 18.22
CA GLY A 266 -1.03 -5.39 19.40
C GLY A 266 -1.65 -4.73 20.65
N GLU A 267 -1.61 -3.40 20.78
CA GLU A 267 -2.23 -2.66 21.88
C GLU A 267 -3.77 -2.68 21.83
N ARG A 268 -4.37 -3.08 20.69
CA ARG A 268 -5.82 -3.14 20.48
C ARG A 268 -6.40 -4.54 20.72
N LEU A 269 -5.55 -5.54 20.91
CA LEU A 269 -6.02 -6.86 21.30
C LEU A 269 -6.59 -6.83 22.72
N PRO A 270 -7.75 -7.45 22.98
CA PRO A 270 -8.27 -7.54 24.33
C PRO A 270 -7.24 -8.27 25.21
N VAL A 271 -6.90 -7.65 26.34
CA VAL A 271 -5.98 -8.19 27.36
C VAL A 271 -6.46 -9.55 27.90
N THR A 272 -7.75 -9.84 27.72
CA THR A 272 -8.44 -10.99 28.27
C THR A 272 -8.95 -11.94 27.20
N ARG A 273 -8.09 -12.86 26.79
CA ARG A 273 -8.49 -14.26 26.71
C ARG A 273 -7.49 -15.07 27.53
N THR A 274 -7.56 -14.96 28.85
CA THR A 274 -7.54 -16.21 29.62
C THR A 274 -8.72 -16.99 29.04
N PHE A 275 -8.43 -17.88 28.09
CA PHE A 275 -9.34 -18.97 27.78
C PHE A 275 -9.57 -19.67 29.12
N ARG A 276 -10.58 -19.24 29.88
CA ARG A 276 -11.18 -20.09 30.90
C ARG A 276 -11.73 -21.25 30.08
N SER A 277 -10.93 -22.31 29.99
CA SER A 277 -11.39 -23.63 29.61
C SER A 277 -12.63 -23.95 30.42
N GLN A 278 -13.79 -23.68 29.83
CA GLN A 278 -15.06 -24.29 30.24
C GLN A 278 -15.30 -25.59 29.46
N CYS A 279 -14.27 -26.11 28.77
CA CYS A 279 -14.24 -27.49 28.34
C CYS A 279 -13.21 -28.21 29.20
N MET A 280 -13.68 -29.25 29.89
CA MET A 280 -12.86 -30.11 30.71
C MET A 280 -11.76 -30.77 29.87
N ASP A 281 -10.61 -30.96 30.52
CA ASP A 281 -9.61 -31.99 30.27
C ASP A 281 -8.72 -31.92 29.01
N LEU A 282 -7.43 -31.67 29.30
CA LEU A 282 -6.21 -32.06 28.57
C LEU A 282 -5.66 -31.17 27.43
N ARG A 283 -5.68 -29.84 27.57
CA ARG A 283 -4.58 -29.03 26.99
C ARG A 283 -4.03 -28.05 28.03
N PRO A 284 -2.72 -28.07 28.32
CA PRO A 284 -2.08 -27.10 29.20
C PRO A 284 -2.44 -25.68 28.74
N VAL A 285 -2.83 -24.85 29.70
CA VAL A 285 -3.15 -23.43 29.49
C VAL A 285 -1.90 -22.74 28.94
N LYS A 286 -1.86 -22.49 27.62
CA LYS A 286 -0.78 -21.70 26.99
C LYS A 286 -0.83 -20.29 27.60
N ASN A 287 0.20 -19.93 28.37
CA ASN A 287 0.42 -18.56 28.80
C ASN A 287 0.70 -17.70 27.57
N ARG A 288 -0.20 -16.76 27.24
CA ARG A 288 -0.13 -15.90 26.04
C ARG A 288 1.17 -15.12 25.88
N VAL A 289 1.86 -14.84 26.99
CA VAL A 289 3.12 -14.06 27.00
C VAL A 289 4.34 -14.94 26.70
N GLN A 290 4.23 -16.27 26.85
CA GLN A 290 5.40 -17.15 26.84
C GLN A 290 5.53 -18.02 25.57
N ASP A 291 4.53 -18.04 24.68
CA ASP A 291 4.45 -19.03 23.60
C ASP A 291 4.25 -18.45 22.18
N LEU A 292 4.57 -17.17 21.90
CA LEU A 292 4.68 -16.72 20.50
C LEU A 292 5.68 -17.58 19.69
N ARG A 293 6.70 -18.13 20.37
CA ARG A 293 7.68 -19.06 19.80
C ARG A 293 7.13 -20.47 19.56
N CYS A 294 5.97 -20.80 20.12
CA CYS A 294 5.33 -22.11 20.05
C CYS A 294 4.01 -22.08 19.25
N MET A 295 3.71 -20.94 18.61
CA MET A 295 2.61 -20.83 17.66
C MET A 295 3.08 -21.35 16.30
N THR A 296 2.17 -21.99 15.57
CA THR A 296 2.45 -22.27 14.15
C THR A 296 2.46 -20.97 13.36
N ALA A 297 3.03 -21.00 12.15
CA ALA A 297 3.03 -19.82 11.27
C ALA A 297 1.60 -19.35 10.99
N GLU A 298 0.66 -20.29 10.79
CA GLU A 298 -0.75 -19.98 10.56
C GLU A 298 -1.40 -19.34 11.80
N GLU A 299 -1.16 -19.90 13.00
CA GLU A 299 -1.67 -19.32 14.26
C GLU A 299 -1.15 -17.88 14.47
N LEU A 300 0.13 -17.64 14.15
CA LEU A 300 0.74 -16.31 14.26
C LEU A 300 0.11 -15.33 13.27
N GLU A 301 -0.06 -15.74 12.00
CA GLU A 301 -0.72 -14.93 10.98
C GLU A 301 -2.17 -14.58 11.36
N GLU A 302 -2.92 -15.51 11.93
CA GLU A 302 -4.27 -15.25 12.46
C GLU A 302 -4.26 -14.21 13.59
N GLU A 303 -3.32 -14.29 14.54
CA GLU A 303 -3.22 -13.32 15.64
C GLU A 303 -2.80 -11.93 15.13
N LEU A 304 -1.87 -11.86 14.18
CA LEU A 304 -1.45 -10.61 13.53
C LEU A 304 -2.61 -9.98 12.73
N THR A 305 -3.36 -10.80 11.98
CA THR A 305 -4.57 -10.37 11.25
C THR A 305 -5.62 -9.82 12.23
N LEU A 306 -5.85 -10.53 13.34
CA LEU A 306 -6.81 -10.10 14.36
C LEU A 306 -6.41 -8.76 15.00
N ALA A 307 -5.12 -8.58 15.29
CA ALA A 307 -4.60 -7.33 15.84
C ALA A 307 -4.84 -6.16 14.88
N LYS A 308 -4.48 -6.34 13.61
CA LYS A 308 -4.69 -5.35 12.54
C LYS A 308 -6.17 -5.03 12.37
N TYR A 309 -7.03 -6.04 12.28
CA TYR A 309 -8.48 -5.86 12.16
C TYR A 309 -9.04 -5.04 13.34
N MET A 310 -8.64 -5.35 14.58
CA MET A 310 -9.12 -4.60 15.75
C MET A 310 -8.68 -3.14 15.71
N ALA A 311 -7.45 -2.87 15.29
CA ALA A 311 -6.94 -1.51 15.11
C ALA A 311 -7.68 -0.76 13.99
N MET A 312 -7.77 -1.34 12.79
CA MET A 312 -8.48 -0.76 11.65
C MET A 312 -9.95 -0.48 11.99
N ARG A 313 -10.62 -1.41 12.67
CA ARG A 313 -12.01 -1.23 13.13
C ARG A 313 -12.16 -0.08 14.11
N SER A 314 -11.23 0.05 15.07
CA SER A 314 -11.25 1.16 16.04
C SER A 314 -11.11 2.50 15.32
N GLU A 315 -10.16 2.61 14.39
CA GLU A 315 -9.90 3.85 13.65
C GLU A 315 -11.05 4.19 12.69
N ALA A 316 -11.56 3.22 11.93
CA ALA A 316 -12.69 3.44 11.04
C ALA A 316 -13.97 3.85 11.79
N ARG A 317 -14.24 3.24 12.95
CA ARG A 317 -15.36 3.66 13.82
C ARG A 317 -15.19 5.08 14.32
N SER A 318 -14.00 5.44 14.81
CA SER A 318 -13.73 6.80 15.28
C SER A 318 -13.81 7.82 14.15
N PHE A 319 -13.39 7.45 12.93
CA PHE A 319 -13.37 8.34 11.79
C PHE A 319 -14.76 8.61 11.21
N TYR A 320 -15.58 7.56 11.08
CA TYR A 320 -16.95 7.64 10.56
C TYR A 320 -18.00 7.80 11.66
N SER A 321 -17.65 8.41 12.80
CA SER A 321 -18.57 8.77 13.87
C SER A 321 -18.62 10.28 14.13
N GLN A 322 -18.25 11.10 13.14
CA GLN A 322 -18.20 12.57 13.29
C GLN A 322 -19.60 13.18 13.45
N TYR A 323 -20.62 12.52 12.91
CA TYR A 323 -22.02 12.90 13.07
C TYR A 323 -22.94 11.66 13.10
N PRO A 324 -24.15 11.77 13.67
CA PRO A 324 -25.08 10.65 13.74
C PRO A 324 -25.39 10.07 12.37
N ASN A 325 -25.38 8.73 12.27
CA ASN A 325 -25.68 7.98 11.05
C ASN A 325 -24.72 8.26 9.87
N GLN A 326 -23.49 8.69 10.13
CA GLN A 326 -22.47 8.80 9.08
C GLN A 326 -22.24 7.42 8.43
N SER A 327 -22.33 7.37 7.11
CA SER A 327 -22.00 6.19 6.33
C SER A 327 -20.50 6.06 6.12
N TRP A 328 -20.01 4.83 6.05
CA TRP A 328 -18.63 4.55 5.67
C TRP A 328 -18.52 4.62 4.15
N LYS A 329 -17.52 5.32 3.62
CA LYS A 329 -17.45 5.62 2.19
C LYS A 329 -16.26 5.03 1.47
N ASN A 330 -15.05 5.20 1.99
CA ASN A 330 -13.83 4.89 1.24
C ASN A 330 -12.69 4.54 2.20
N ILE A 331 -12.22 3.29 2.15
CA ILE A 331 -11.09 2.81 2.95
C ILE A 331 -10.05 2.26 1.98
N LEU A 332 -8.82 2.77 2.08
CA LEU A 332 -7.65 2.31 1.35
C LEU A 332 -6.64 1.74 2.33
N SER A 333 -6.24 0.49 2.15
CA SER A 333 -5.20 -0.18 2.93
C SER A 333 -4.05 -0.59 2.02
N ILE A 334 -2.83 -0.21 2.37
CA ILE A 334 -1.61 -0.59 1.66
C ILE A 334 -0.61 -1.16 2.66
N GLY A 335 -0.11 -2.36 2.36
CA GLY A 335 0.87 -3.07 3.18
C GLY A 335 1.59 -4.12 2.34
N ASP A 336 2.60 -4.77 2.90
CA ASP A 336 3.40 -5.79 2.23
C ASP A 336 2.99 -7.22 2.61
N MET A 337 2.16 -7.40 3.64
CA MET A 337 1.75 -8.71 4.14
C MET A 337 0.25 -8.99 3.91
N ARG A 338 -0.11 -10.29 3.87
CA ARG A 338 -1.48 -10.74 3.61
C ARG A 338 -2.43 -10.39 4.75
N TYR A 339 -1.94 -10.37 5.97
CA TYR A 339 -2.76 -10.08 7.15
C TYR A 339 -3.29 -8.65 7.19
N GLU A 340 -2.68 -7.67 6.51
CA GLU A 340 -3.24 -6.33 6.29
C GLU A 340 -4.47 -6.38 5.38
N ARG A 341 -4.33 -7.04 4.22
CA ARG A 341 -5.42 -7.21 3.26
C ARG A 341 -6.58 -7.93 3.93
N ASP A 342 -6.30 -9.06 4.55
CA ASP A 342 -7.35 -9.88 5.17
C ASP A 342 -8.04 -9.13 6.32
N ALA A 343 -7.31 -8.30 7.08
CA ALA A 343 -7.88 -7.44 8.10
C ALA A 343 -8.84 -6.37 7.54
N VAL A 344 -8.51 -5.71 6.43
CA VAL A 344 -9.39 -4.69 5.82
C VAL A 344 -10.59 -5.32 5.11
N GLN A 345 -10.41 -6.51 4.53
CA GLN A 345 -11.52 -7.28 3.97
C GLN A 345 -12.50 -7.70 5.07
N GLU A 346 -11.99 -8.21 6.20
CA GLU A 346 -12.82 -8.60 7.34
C GLU A 346 -13.53 -7.39 7.99
N LEU A 347 -12.88 -6.22 8.00
CA LEU A 347 -13.49 -4.96 8.42
C LEU A 347 -14.75 -4.64 7.61
N SER A 348 -14.64 -4.81 6.29
CA SER A 348 -15.70 -4.51 5.33
C SER A 348 -16.80 -5.55 5.37
N PHE A 349 -16.43 -6.83 5.45
CA PHE A 349 -17.36 -7.95 5.55
C PHE A 349 -18.22 -7.91 6.82
N ARG A 350 -17.62 -7.58 7.97
CA ARG A 350 -18.34 -7.49 9.26
C ARG A 350 -19.15 -6.21 9.43
N ARG A 351 -19.03 -5.26 8.51
CA ARG A 351 -19.80 -4.01 8.57
C ARG A 351 -21.26 -4.30 8.27
N VAL A 352 -22.13 -3.95 9.21
CA VAL A 352 -23.57 -3.87 8.96
C VAL A 352 -23.87 -2.46 8.46
N PRO A 353 -24.20 -2.26 7.17
CA PRO A 353 -24.44 -0.93 6.61
C PRO A 353 -25.66 -0.27 7.25
N HIS A 354 -25.63 1.06 7.39
CA HIS A 354 -26.81 1.83 7.79
C HIS A 354 -27.48 2.41 6.54
N GLY A 355 -28.61 1.82 6.13
CA GLY A 355 -29.35 2.26 4.94
C GLY A 355 -28.65 1.87 3.63
N VAL A 356 -28.55 2.81 2.69
CA VAL A 356 -27.96 2.63 1.35
C VAL A 356 -26.45 2.99 1.33
N GLU A 357 -25.72 2.56 2.35
CA GLU A 357 -24.26 2.76 2.44
C GLU A 357 -23.54 1.99 1.33
N LYS A 358 -22.67 2.67 0.58
CA LYS A 358 -21.72 2.09 -0.38
C LYS A 358 -20.30 2.34 0.11
N LEU A 359 -19.78 1.41 0.89
CA LEU A 359 -18.37 1.41 1.27
C LEU A 359 -17.54 0.93 0.10
N ARG A 360 -16.46 1.67 -0.23
CA ARG A 360 -15.41 1.24 -1.15
C ARG A 360 -14.21 0.78 -0.34
N THR A 361 -13.83 -0.47 -0.53
CA THR A 361 -12.71 -1.11 0.15
C THR A 361 -11.64 -1.46 -0.86
N LYS A 362 -10.46 -0.91 -0.63
CA LYS A 362 -9.33 -0.99 -1.54
C LYS A 362 -8.13 -1.54 -0.80
N ALA A 363 -7.58 -2.64 -1.29
CA ALA A 363 -6.42 -3.29 -0.72
C ALA A 363 -5.32 -3.41 -1.77
N LEU A 364 -4.10 -3.04 -1.38
CA LEU A 364 -2.90 -3.17 -2.20
C LEU A 364 -1.82 -3.89 -1.38
N ILE A 365 -1.47 -5.11 -1.78
CA ILE A 365 -0.32 -5.84 -1.21
C ILE A 365 0.92 -5.51 -2.03
N LEU A 366 2.00 -5.15 -1.35
CA LEU A 366 3.30 -4.83 -1.93
C LEU A 366 4.27 -6.01 -1.78
N PRO A 367 5.32 -6.12 -2.62
CA PRO A 367 6.39 -7.08 -2.40
C PRO A 367 7.09 -6.87 -1.07
N THR A 368 7.32 -7.97 -0.36
CA THR A 368 8.05 -8.03 0.92
C THR A 368 9.57 -7.88 0.71
N SER A 369 10.28 -7.52 1.77
CA SER A 369 11.76 -7.47 1.80
C SER A 369 12.39 -6.65 0.67
N ALA A 370 11.70 -5.59 0.25
CA ALA A 370 12.15 -4.72 -0.82
C ALA A 370 13.39 -3.92 -0.40
N SER A 371 14.28 -3.64 -1.35
CA SER A 371 15.45 -2.81 -1.11
C SER A 371 15.09 -1.35 -0.83
N LEU A 372 16.05 -0.59 -0.30
CA LEU A 372 15.87 0.86 -0.14
C LEU A 372 15.55 1.57 -1.46
N SER A 373 16.23 1.19 -2.56
CA SER A 373 15.97 1.77 -3.89
C SER A 373 14.60 1.35 -4.45
N GLU A 374 14.20 0.10 -4.22
CA GLU A 374 12.88 -0.41 -4.65
C GLU A 374 11.75 0.32 -3.90
N ILE A 375 11.85 0.48 -2.58
CA ILE A 375 10.88 1.22 -1.76
C ILE A 375 10.86 2.70 -2.15
N THR A 376 12.03 3.31 -2.38
CA THR A 376 12.12 4.72 -2.82
C THR A 376 11.36 4.94 -4.12
N MET A 377 11.64 4.13 -5.14
CA MET A 377 10.97 4.22 -6.43
C MET A 377 9.46 3.95 -6.31
N ARG A 378 9.07 2.99 -5.47
CA ARG A 378 7.67 2.67 -5.20
C ARG A 378 6.93 3.83 -4.54
N LEU A 379 7.56 4.53 -3.60
CA LEU A 379 7.00 5.71 -2.94
C LEU A 379 6.80 6.84 -3.96
N GLN A 380 7.78 7.10 -4.83
CA GLN A 380 7.67 8.08 -5.92
C GLN A 380 6.52 7.76 -6.88
N PHE A 381 6.42 6.50 -7.33
CA PHE A 381 5.27 6.02 -8.12
C PHE A 381 3.94 6.23 -7.38
N SER A 382 3.92 5.92 -6.08
CA SER A 382 2.71 5.97 -5.27
C SER A 382 2.26 7.39 -4.96
N VAL A 383 3.15 8.40 -4.92
CA VAL A 383 2.76 9.82 -4.83
C VAL A 383 1.81 10.19 -5.97
N ILE A 384 2.11 9.74 -7.19
CA ILE A 384 1.32 10.04 -8.39
C ILE A 384 0.04 9.19 -8.44
N MET A 385 0.11 7.92 -8.05
CA MET A 385 -1.02 7.00 -8.14
C MET A 385 -2.04 7.11 -7.00
N LEU A 386 -1.65 7.63 -5.83
CA LEU A 386 -2.53 7.69 -4.65
C LEU A 386 -3.85 8.44 -4.92
N PRO A 387 -3.88 9.59 -5.63
CA PRO A 387 -5.13 10.22 -6.09
C PRO A 387 -6.03 9.28 -6.90
N ALA A 388 -5.48 8.51 -7.82
CA ALA A 388 -6.22 7.54 -8.62
C ALA A 388 -6.80 6.42 -7.75
N TYR A 389 -6.05 5.88 -6.80
CA TYR A 389 -6.55 4.89 -5.84
C TYR A 389 -7.71 5.46 -5.03
N VAL A 390 -7.58 6.68 -4.50
CA VAL A 390 -8.62 7.34 -3.69
C VAL A 390 -9.87 7.63 -4.52
N ALA A 391 -9.72 8.13 -5.75
CA ALA A 391 -10.81 8.54 -6.64
C ALA A 391 -11.47 7.37 -7.39
N PHE A 392 -10.91 6.17 -7.36
CA PHE A 392 -11.56 5.00 -7.99
C PHE A 392 -12.90 4.67 -7.32
N ASN A 393 -13.99 4.64 -8.10
CA ASN A 393 -15.35 4.44 -7.61
C ASN A 393 -15.74 2.96 -7.53
N GLY A 394 -14.94 2.17 -6.85
CA GLY A 394 -15.16 0.73 -6.68
C GLY A 394 -14.25 0.14 -5.62
N ASP A 395 -14.39 -1.17 -5.46
CA ASP A 395 -13.50 -1.99 -4.68
C ASP A 395 -12.38 -2.52 -5.59
N PHE A 396 -11.18 -2.66 -5.06
CA PHE A 396 -10.13 -3.45 -5.69
C PHE A 396 -9.31 -4.15 -4.63
N ASP A 397 -8.77 -5.30 -5.00
CA ASP A 397 -7.88 -6.09 -4.18
C ASP A 397 -6.76 -6.58 -5.09
N VAL A 398 -5.60 -5.95 -4.97
CA VAL A 398 -4.48 -6.14 -5.89
C VAL A 398 -3.28 -6.63 -5.08
N ASP A 399 -2.77 -7.80 -5.46
CA ASP A 399 -1.58 -8.40 -4.88
C ASP A 399 -0.39 -8.22 -5.82
N LEU A 400 0.45 -7.22 -5.54
CA LEU A 400 1.64 -6.93 -6.35
C LEU A 400 2.84 -7.80 -5.96
N ALA A 401 2.79 -8.51 -4.83
CA ALA A 401 3.84 -9.46 -4.47
C ALA A 401 3.84 -10.66 -5.43
N ASP A 402 2.65 -11.10 -5.84
CA ASP A 402 2.44 -12.24 -6.73
C ASP A 402 2.21 -11.86 -8.21
N ALA A 403 2.07 -10.57 -8.53
CA ALA A 403 1.82 -10.12 -9.90
C ALA A 403 3.04 -10.31 -10.81
N ASP A 404 2.79 -10.83 -12.02
CA ASP A 404 3.79 -10.96 -13.09
C ASP A 404 4.21 -9.57 -13.63
N ASP A 405 3.23 -8.72 -13.97
CA ASP A 405 3.43 -7.31 -14.29
C ASP A 405 2.58 -6.43 -13.36
N PRO A 406 3.20 -5.77 -12.37
CA PRO A 406 2.51 -4.88 -11.44
C PRO A 406 1.72 -3.76 -12.11
N LEU A 407 2.20 -3.19 -13.23
CA LEU A 407 1.50 -2.09 -13.90
C LEU A 407 0.25 -2.57 -14.62
N LEU A 408 0.30 -3.77 -15.21
CA LEU A 408 -0.88 -4.41 -15.79
C LEU A 408 -1.92 -4.71 -14.72
N ALA A 409 -1.52 -5.30 -13.58
CA ALA A 409 -2.43 -5.60 -12.48
C ALA A 409 -3.14 -4.34 -11.95
N ILE A 410 -2.40 -3.25 -11.76
CA ILE A 410 -2.96 -1.95 -11.35
C ILE A 410 -3.88 -1.38 -12.44
N GLY A 411 -3.44 -1.43 -13.70
CA GLY A 411 -4.20 -0.92 -14.84
C GLY A 411 -5.53 -1.64 -15.02
N GLU A 412 -5.56 -2.98 -14.89
CA GLU A 412 -6.79 -3.76 -14.95
C GLU A 412 -7.72 -3.43 -13.77
N ALA A 413 -7.19 -3.34 -12.55
CA ALA A 413 -7.97 -3.06 -11.36
C ALA A 413 -8.64 -1.67 -11.39
N LEU A 414 -7.95 -0.65 -11.92
CA LEU A 414 -8.44 0.73 -11.98
C LEU A 414 -9.17 1.07 -13.29
N GLY A 415 -9.12 0.19 -14.29
CA GLY A 415 -9.58 0.49 -15.64
C GLY A 415 -8.75 1.59 -16.30
N ILE A 416 -7.41 1.44 -16.25
CA ILE A 416 -6.39 2.30 -16.87
C ILE A 416 -5.40 1.40 -17.64
N PRO A 417 -5.83 0.79 -18.76
CA PRO A 417 -5.00 -0.17 -19.50
C PRO A 417 -3.70 0.45 -20.06
N GLU A 418 -3.61 1.77 -20.15
CA GLU A 418 -2.43 2.51 -20.57
C GLU A 418 -1.24 2.29 -19.62
N LEU A 419 -1.49 2.02 -18.33
CA LEU A 419 -0.43 1.79 -17.35
C LEU A 419 0.49 0.64 -17.74
N ALA A 420 -0.05 -0.44 -18.32
CA ALA A 420 0.73 -1.59 -18.75
C ALA A 420 1.78 -1.24 -19.82
N LYS A 421 1.53 -0.17 -20.60
CA LYS A 421 2.39 0.26 -21.71
C LYS A 421 3.44 1.28 -21.28
N LEU A 422 3.38 1.78 -20.04
CA LEU A 422 4.32 2.77 -19.58
C LEU A 422 5.75 2.20 -19.50
N PRO A 423 6.77 2.97 -19.89
CA PRO A 423 8.18 2.59 -19.77
C PRO A 423 8.69 2.66 -18.32
N PHE A 424 7.81 2.66 -17.33
CA PHE A 424 8.18 2.74 -15.92
C PHE A 424 8.91 1.48 -15.47
N SER A 425 10.10 1.62 -14.87
CA SER A 425 10.90 0.47 -14.45
C SER A 425 10.14 -0.38 -13.43
N ARG A 426 10.20 -1.71 -13.62
CA ARG A 426 9.61 -2.66 -12.66
C ARG A 426 10.52 -2.91 -11.45
N HIS A 427 11.58 -2.10 -11.30
CA HIS A 427 12.47 -2.10 -10.15
C HIS A 427 11.70 -1.82 -8.85
N ALA A 428 10.70 -0.93 -8.86
CA ALA A 428 9.87 -0.65 -7.68
C ALA A 428 9.21 -1.89 -7.02
N TRP A 429 9.16 -3.01 -7.75
CA TRP A 429 8.61 -4.30 -7.30
C TRP A 429 9.61 -5.46 -7.40
N GLY A 430 10.91 -5.17 -7.52
CA GLY A 430 11.96 -6.19 -7.57
C GLY A 430 11.95 -7.08 -8.80
N ARG A 431 11.38 -6.61 -9.93
CA ARG A 431 11.34 -7.37 -11.20
C ARG A 431 12.31 -6.84 -12.27
N ALA A 432 13.04 -5.78 -11.97
CA ALA A 432 14.03 -5.19 -12.86
C ALA A 432 15.22 -4.63 -12.07
N PRO A 433 16.41 -4.50 -12.68
CA PRO A 433 17.53 -3.80 -12.07
C PRO A 433 17.20 -2.32 -11.80
N PRO A 434 17.92 -1.65 -10.88
CA PRO A 434 17.80 -0.22 -10.69
C PRO A 434 18.03 0.53 -12.01
N PRO A 435 17.09 1.40 -12.44
CA PRO A 435 17.26 2.21 -13.64
C PRO A 435 18.18 3.41 -13.39
N GLU A 436 18.58 4.09 -14.47
CA GLU A 436 19.30 5.37 -14.37
C GLU A 436 18.34 6.51 -13.96
N ASN A 437 18.86 7.53 -13.27
CA ASN A 437 18.05 8.62 -12.71
C ASN A 437 17.21 9.36 -13.76
N ASP A 438 17.75 9.60 -14.96
CA ASP A 438 17.05 10.27 -16.06
C ASP A 438 15.85 9.45 -16.57
N GLU A 439 15.98 8.11 -16.58
CA GLU A 439 14.89 7.21 -16.96
C GLU A 439 13.76 7.23 -15.94
N VAL A 440 14.08 7.36 -14.65
CA VAL A 440 13.09 7.48 -13.57
C VAL A 440 12.26 8.74 -13.73
N ALA A 441 12.92 9.88 -13.92
CA ALA A 441 12.24 11.18 -14.06
C ALA A 441 11.30 11.19 -15.28
N SER A 442 11.77 10.71 -16.44
CA SER A 442 10.95 10.61 -17.65
C SER A 442 9.73 9.69 -17.44
N SER A 443 9.95 8.53 -16.82
CA SER A 443 8.86 7.56 -16.58
C SER A 443 7.83 8.07 -15.58
N LEU A 444 8.24 8.80 -14.54
CA LEU A 444 7.33 9.44 -13.59
C LEU A 444 6.51 10.55 -14.25
N ALA A 445 7.10 11.32 -15.17
CA ALA A 445 6.37 12.34 -15.92
C ALA A 445 5.28 11.72 -16.82
N GLU A 446 5.59 10.63 -17.54
CA GLU A 446 4.59 9.91 -18.36
C GLU A 446 3.47 9.31 -17.52
N LEU A 447 3.81 8.75 -16.35
CA LEU A 447 2.84 8.26 -15.38
C LEU A 447 1.92 9.39 -14.91
N ALA A 448 2.48 10.56 -14.56
CA ALA A 448 1.70 11.71 -14.11
C ALA A 448 0.71 12.19 -15.16
N VAL A 449 1.11 12.26 -16.43
CA VAL A 449 0.20 12.59 -17.56
C VAL A 449 -0.91 11.54 -17.67
N THR A 450 -0.57 10.25 -17.66
CA THR A 450 -1.54 9.15 -17.78
C THR A 450 -2.58 9.18 -16.66
N VAL A 451 -2.15 9.39 -15.42
CA VAL A 451 -3.05 9.47 -14.26
C VAL A 451 -3.89 10.73 -14.30
N HIS A 452 -3.31 11.87 -14.69
CA HIS A 452 -4.02 13.13 -14.84
C HIS A 452 -5.16 13.00 -15.86
N ASP A 453 -4.86 12.48 -17.06
CA ASP A 453 -5.85 12.28 -18.11
C ASP A 453 -6.98 11.36 -17.66
N ARG A 454 -6.68 10.34 -16.85
CA ARG A 454 -7.72 9.45 -16.30
C ARG A 454 -8.65 10.15 -15.30
N LEU A 455 -8.11 11.04 -14.48
CA LEU A 455 -8.84 11.71 -13.41
C LEU A 455 -9.66 12.90 -13.90
N TYR A 456 -9.21 13.57 -14.97
CA TYR A 456 -9.77 14.85 -15.41
C TYR A 456 -10.22 14.89 -16.88
N GLY A 457 -9.89 13.88 -17.69
CA GLY A 457 -10.39 13.70 -19.06
C GLY A 457 -11.67 12.89 -19.09
#